data_AF-A0AAV6AD69-F1
#
_entry.id   AF-A0AAV6AD69-F1
#
_cell.length_a   1.000
_cell.length_b   1.000
_cell.length_c   1.000
_cell.angle_alpha   90.00
_cell.angle_beta   90.00
_cell.angle_gamma   90.00
#
_symmetry.space_group_name_H-M   'P 1'
#
loop_
_entity.id
_entity.type
_entity.pdbx_description
1 polymer ?
#
loop_
_entity_poly.entity_id
_entity_poly.type
_entity_poly.pdbx_seq_one_letter_code
_entity_poly.pdbx_strand_id
1 'polypeptide(L)' 'MAERWIKSAIKHPGALHKQLGVPQGQKIPQKKLAKAAGKGGKLGQRARLAQTLAGFHAKEKRPTSSGTY' A
#
# COMPACT_ATOMS: atom_id res chain seq x y z
N MET A 1 18.27 -4.88 -10.28
CA MET A 1 17.95 -3.75 -11.19
C MET A 1 16.53 -3.81 -11.77
N ALA A 2 15.53 -4.32 -11.02
CA ALA A 2 14.12 -4.43 -11.45
C ALA A 2 13.16 -3.76 -10.46
N GLU A 3 13.63 -2.75 -9.72
CA GLU A 3 12.92 -2.22 -8.55
C GLU A 3 11.83 -1.19 -8.90
N ARG A 4 11.73 -0.79 -10.18
CA ARG A 4 10.88 0.35 -10.58
C ARG A 4 9.94 0.07 -11.75
N TRP A 5 9.96 -1.12 -12.36
CA TRP A 5 9.03 -1.42 -13.47
C TRP A 5 7.56 -1.37 -13.02
N ILE A 6 7.27 -1.82 -11.79
CA ILE A 6 5.92 -1.77 -11.20
C ILE A 6 5.50 -0.31 -10.96
N LYS A 7 6.42 0.54 -10.49
CA LYS A 7 6.14 1.96 -10.27
C LYS A 7 5.87 2.68 -11.60
N SER A 8 6.60 2.33 -12.66
CA SER A 8 6.38 2.87 -14.02
C SER A 8 5.07 2.41 -14.66
N ALA A 9 4.62 1.19 -14.36
CA ALA A 9 3.35 0.66 -14.85
C ALA A 9 2.11 1.31 -14.20
N ILE A 10 2.26 1.88 -13.00
CA ILE A 10 1.17 2.53 -12.27
C ILE A 10 1.04 3.99 -12.74
N LYS A 11 0.15 4.24 -13.70
CA LYS A 11 -0.13 5.59 -14.26
C LYS A 11 -0.62 6.62 -13.22
N HIS A 12 -1.23 6.17 -12.13
CA HIS A 12 -1.74 7.04 -11.06
C HIS A 12 -1.25 6.57 -9.68
N PRO A 13 -0.01 6.90 -9.29
CA PRO A 13 0.49 6.60 -7.96
C PRO A 13 -0.38 7.33 -6.91
N GLY A 14 -0.77 6.62 -5.84
CA GLY A 14 -1.59 7.20 -4.77
C GLY A 14 -3.10 7.31 -5.05
N ALA A 15 -3.61 6.77 -6.16
CA ALA A 15 -5.05 6.79 -6.43
C ALA A 15 -5.86 6.08 -5.34
N LEU A 16 -5.33 4.99 -4.78
CA LEU A 16 -5.95 4.27 -3.66
C LEU A 16 -5.96 5.12 -2.37
N HIS A 17 -4.88 5.83 -2.10
CA HIS A 17 -4.76 6.78 -0.98
C HIS A 17 -5.79 7.90 -1.07
N LYS A 18 -5.93 8.54 -2.24
CA LYS A 18 -6.95 9.56 -2.51
C LYS A 18 -8.37 9.01 -2.33
N GLN A 19 -8.64 7.80 -2.82
CA GLN A 19 -9.96 7.15 -2.70
C GLN A 19 -10.32 6.77 -1.26
N LEU A 20 -9.33 6.55 -0.39
CA LEU A 20 -9.53 6.19 1.01
C LEU A 20 -9.40 7.38 1.98
N GLY A 21 -9.06 8.56 1.48
CA GLY A 21 -8.76 9.75 2.28
C GLY A 21 -7.54 9.57 3.18
N VAL A 22 -6.56 8.77 2.75
CA VAL A 22 -5.31 8.53 3.48
C VAL A 22 -4.20 9.30 2.78
N PRO A 23 -3.31 10.03 3.50
CA PRO A 23 -2.17 10.71 2.89
C PRO A 23 -1.25 9.73 2.14
N GLN A 24 -0.84 10.09 0.92
CA GLN A 24 0.10 9.29 0.14
C GLN A 24 1.43 9.20 0.89
N GLY A 25 1.92 7.98 1.12
CA GLY A 25 3.13 7.72 1.93
C GLY A 25 2.85 7.31 3.37
N GLN A 26 1.62 7.50 3.87
CA GLN A 26 1.21 6.90 5.14
C GLN A 26 0.71 5.47 4.95
N LYS A 27 0.85 4.67 6.02
CA LYS A 27 0.40 3.28 6.07
C LYS A 27 -1.12 3.26 5.92
N ILE A 28 -1.63 2.65 4.85
CA ILE A 28 -3.07 2.47 4.68
C ILE A 28 -3.56 1.51 5.78
N PRO A 29 -4.57 1.90 6.59
CA PRO A 29 -5.11 1.02 7.62
C PRO A 29 -5.64 -0.28 7.02
N GLN A 30 -5.28 -1.41 7.61
CA GLN A 30 -5.63 -2.75 7.12
C GLN A 30 -7.14 -2.94 6.96
N LYS A 31 -7.93 -2.37 7.89
CA LYS A 31 -9.40 -2.36 7.84
C LYS A 31 -9.95 -1.63 6.60
N LYS A 32 -9.41 -0.45 6.26
CA LYS A 32 -9.84 0.34 5.10
C LYS A 32 -9.39 -0.33 3.79
N LEU A 33 -8.20 -0.90 3.80
CA LEU A 33 -7.62 -1.57 2.66
C LEU A 33 -8.36 -2.88 2.33
N ALA A 34 -8.72 -3.68 3.33
CA ALA A 34 -9.53 -4.88 3.15
C ALA A 34 -10.94 -4.54 2.63
N LYS A 35 -11.56 -3.49 3.16
CA LYS A 35 -12.86 -2.98 2.66
C LYS A 35 -12.77 -2.55 1.20
N ALA A 36 -11.66 -1.92 0.79
CA ALA A 36 -11.42 -1.58 -0.61
C ALA A 36 -11.20 -2.82 -1.49
N ALA A 37 -10.44 -3.81 -1.02
CA ALA A 37 -10.19 -5.05 -1.75
C ALA A 37 -11.48 -5.86 -2.00
N GLY A 38 -12.44 -5.76 -1.09
CA GLY A 38 -13.77 -6.36 -1.22
C GLY A 38 -14.73 -5.61 -2.17
N LYS A 39 -14.50 -4.31 -2.44
CA LYS A 39 -15.41 -3.49 -3.27
C LYS A 39 -15.40 -3.80 -4.77
N GLY A 40 -14.52 -4.69 -5.24
CA GLY A 40 -14.43 -5.04 -6.67
C GLY A 40 -14.02 -3.87 -7.58
N GLY A 41 -14.00 -4.11 -8.90
CA GLY A 41 -13.63 -3.11 -9.91
C GLY A 41 -12.19 -2.58 -9.81
N LYS A 42 -11.92 -1.44 -10.44
CA LYS A 42 -10.59 -0.81 -10.46
C LYS A 42 -10.10 -0.43 -9.05
N LEU A 43 -11.00 -0.11 -8.12
CA LEU A 43 -10.67 0.21 -6.73
C LEU A 43 -10.22 -1.04 -5.97
N GLY A 44 -10.94 -2.16 -6.12
CA GLY A 44 -10.56 -3.45 -5.52
C GLY A 44 -9.27 -4.02 -6.08
N GLN A 45 -9.05 -3.91 -7.39
CA GLN A 45 -7.79 -4.31 -8.03
C GLN A 45 -6.58 -3.55 -7.46
N ARG A 46 -6.71 -2.22 -7.29
CA ARG A 46 -5.66 -1.39 -6.67
C ARG A 46 -5.39 -1.78 -5.23
N ALA A 47 -6.43 -2.09 -4.46
CA ALA A 47 -6.29 -2.51 -3.07
C ALA A 47 -5.59 -3.87 -2.94
N ARG A 48 -5.91 -4.83 -3.80
CA ARG A 48 -5.25 -6.15 -3.86
C ARG A 48 -3.78 -6.03 -4.26
N LEU A 49 -3.50 -5.22 -5.29
CA LEU A 49 -2.11 -4.92 -5.67
C LEU A 49 -1.33 -4.32 -4.50
N ALA A 50 -1.93 -3.38 -3.76
CA ALA A 50 -1.30 -2.79 -2.58
C ALA A 50 -1.07 -3.82 -1.46
N GLN A 51 -1.94 -4.82 -1.27
CA GLN A 51 -1.72 -5.93 -0.33
C GLN A 51 -0.51 -6.76 -0.72
N THR A 52 -0.45 -7.14 -1.99
CA THR A 52 0.65 -7.91 -2.55
C THR A 52 1.97 -7.15 -2.38
N LEU A 53 1.99 -5.85 -2.71
CA LEU A 53 3.16 -5.00 -2.54
C LEU A 53 3.55 -4.82 -1.06
N ALA A 54 2.59 -4.70 -0.15
CA ALA A 54 2.88 -4.64 1.28
C ALA A 54 3.60 -5.90 1.79
N GLY A 55 3.29 -7.08 1.23
CA GLY A 55 4.00 -8.33 1.52
C GLY A 55 5.45 -8.33 1.04
N PHE A 56 5.72 -7.74 -0.13
CA PHE A 56 7.08 -7.60 -0.65
C PHE A 56 7.94 -6.61 0.16
N HIS A 57 7.34 -5.51 0.65
CA HIS A 57 8.02 -4.50 1.48
C HIS A 57 8.12 -4.89 2.97
N ALA A 58 7.45 -5.95 3.41
CA ALA A 58 7.44 -6.36 4.82
C ALA A 58 8.79 -6.88 5.35
N LYS A 59 9.77 -7.18 4.47
CA LYS A 59 11.11 -7.61 4.89
C LYS A 59 11.99 -6.49 5.47
N GLU A 60 11.56 -5.22 5.40
CA GLU A 60 12.37 -4.08 5.86
C GLU A 60 11.70 -3.30 6.99
N LYS A 61 11.11 -4.01 7.95
CA LYS A 61 10.87 -3.45 9.28
C LYS A 61 11.87 -4.08 10.25
N ARG A 62 13.11 -3.58 10.21
CA ARG A 62 13.93 -3.56 11.43
C ARG A 62 13.08 -2.86 12.51
N PRO A 63 13.00 -3.39 13.73
CA PRO A 63 12.25 -2.76 14.80
C PRO A 63 12.84 -1.37 15.03
N THR A 64 12.04 -0.32 14.86
CA THR A 64 12.37 0.96 15.49
C THR A 64 12.22 0.72 16.98
N SER A 65 13.32 0.36 17.62
CA SER A 65 13.50 0.42 19.07
C SER A 65 13.19 1.85 19.49
N SER A 66 11.96 2.09 19.92
CA SER A 66 11.63 3.25 20.72
C SER A 66 12.33 3.03 22.06
N GLY A 67 13.45 3.72 22.26
CA GLY A 67 14.12 3.79 23.54
C GLY A 67 13.15 4.26 24.61
N THR A 68 12.80 3.33 25.49
CA THR A 68 12.30 3.61 26.83
C THR A 68 13.09 2.71 27.77
N TYR A 69 14.25 3.19 28.18
CA TYR A 69 14.87 3.00 29.49
C TYR A 69 15.65 4.26 29.80
#